data_AF-A0A059GD05-F1
#
_entry.id   AF-A0A059GD05-F1
#
_cell.length_a   1.000
_cell.length_b   1.000
_cell.length_c   1.000
_cell.angle_alpha   90.00
_cell.angle_beta   90.00
_cell.angle_gamma   90.00
#
_symmetry.space_group_name_H-M   'P 1'
#
loop_
_entity.id
_entity.type
_entity.pdbx_description
1 polymer ?
#
loop_
_entity_poly.entity_id
_entity_poly.type
_entity_poly.pdbx_seq_one_letter_code
_entity_poly.pdbx_strand_id
1 'polypeptide(L)'
;MAGRLVFELFIFSIPFLVFGLYVLVTTNAEVEGRRKWPIQILFLIGLVLATAVWFLLILLEKKERDVCHEPARFENGEIIPARDYPCEQNVRDVGVPLKRDPGIVPQGADGPSDSHDPSEIQARYPETVESDSPDDPD
;
A
#
# COMPACT_ATOMS: atom_id res chain seq x y z
N MET A 1 9.82 -28.35 0.32
CA MET A 1 8.89 -29.20 1.10
C MET A 1 9.16 -29.10 2.60
N ALA A 2 10.37 -29.42 3.10
CA ALA A 2 10.67 -29.42 4.55
C ALA A 2 10.46 -28.07 5.28
N GLY A 3 10.77 -26.94 4.63
CA GLY A 3 10.58 -25.61 5.25
C GLY A 3 9.12 -25.26 5.58
N ARG A 4 8.15 -25.76 4.79
CA ARG A 4 6.73 -25.55 5.06
C ARG A 4 6.28 -26.31 6.30
N LEU A 5 6.77 -27.53 6.49
CA LEU A 5 6.47 -28.37 7.66
C LEU A 5 7.02 -27.75 8.96
N VAL A 6 8.25 -27.24 8.93
CA VAL A 6 8.87 -26.56 10.08
C VAL A 6 8.11 -25.28 10.45
N PHE A 7 7.70 -24.51 9.44
CA PHE A 7 6.92 -23.29 9.65
C PHE A 7 5.53 -23.57 10.23
N GLU A 8 4.85 -24.61 9.74
CA GLU A 8 3.52 -25.01 10.20
C GLU A 8 3.57 -25.56 11.64
N LEU A 9 4.58 -26.39 11.96
CA LEU A 9 4.84 -26.83 13.34
C LEU A 9 5.17 -25.67 14.27
N PHE A 10 5.96 -24.71 13.82
CA PHE A 10 6.29 -23.53 14.60
C PHE A 10 5.02 -22.76 14.99
N ILE A 11 4.19 -22.38 14.01
CA ILE A 11 2.93 -21.67 14.26
C ILE A 11 1.99 -22.48 15.13
N PHE A 12 1.87 -23.79 14.87
CA PHE A 12 1.05 -24.69 15.67
C PHE A 12 1.52 -24.79 17.13
N SER A 13 2.83 -24.70 17.37
CA SER A 13 3.42 -24.78 18.72
C SER A 13 3.33 -23.48 19.53
N ILE A 14 3.15 -22.32 18.87
CA ILE A 14 3.04 -21.01 19.54
C ILE A 14 2.03 -20.99 20.69
N PRO A 15 0.75 -21.40 20.52
CA PRO A 15 -0.22 -21.36 21.62
C PRO A 15 0.21 -22.23 22.82
N PHE A 16 0.87 -23.36 22.57
CA PHE A 16 1.39 -24.23 23.63
C PHE A 16 2.61 -23.60 24.33
N LEU A 17 3.50 -22.93 23.60
CA LEU A 17 4.63 -22.21 24.16
C LEU A 17 4.17 -21.02 25.02
N VAL A 18 3.19 -20.25 24.54
CA VAL A 18 2.60 -19.14 25.28
C VAL A 18 1.89 -19.64 26.54
N PHE A 19 1.12 -20.72 26.44
CA PHE A 19 0.47 -21.35 27.58
C PHE A 19 1.47 -21.91 28.60
N GLY A 20 2.54 -22.57 28.13
CA GLY A 20 3.62 -23.06 28.99
C GLY A 20 4.34 -21.93 29.72
N LEU A 21 4.61 -20.82 29.02
CA LEU A 21 5.18 -19.61 29.61
C LEU A 21 4.24 -19.01 30.65
N TYR A 22 2.94 -18.93 30.34
CA TYR A 22 1.90 -18.47 31.27
C TYR A 22 1.89 -19.31 32.55
N VAL A 23 1.82 -20.64 32.43
CA VAL A 23 1.81 -21.56 33.59
C VAL A 23 3.10 -21.45 34.40
N LEU A 24 4.27 -21.39 33.75
CA LEU A 24 5.55 -21.26 34.44
C LEU A 24 5.67 -19.93 35.21
N VAL A 25 5.06 -18.87 34.68
CA VAL A 25 4.98 -17.57 35.34
C VAL A 25 3.96 -17.57 36.48
N THR A 26 2.80 -18.22 36.33
CA THR A 26 1.76 -18.25 37.37
C THR A 26 2.11 -19.19 38.52
N THR A 27 2.76 -20.33 38.25
CA THR A 27 3.22 -21.26 39.30
C THR A 27 4.28 -20.64 40.20
N ASN A 28 5.18 -19.83 39.64
CA ASN A 28 6.12 -19.02 40.44
C ASN A 28 5.40 -17.91 41.25
N ALA A 29 4.24 -17.41 40.77
CA ALA A 29 3.47 -16.38 41.46
C ALA A 29 2.66 -16.92 42.65
N GLU A 30 2.27 -18.21 42.62
CA GLU A 30 1.55 -18.88 43.71
C GLU A 30 2.42 -19.09 44.95
N VAL A 31 3.75 -19.23 44.77
CA VAL A 31 4.71 -19.41 45.88
C VAL A 31 4.97 -18.11 46.64
N GLU A 32 4.87 -16.95 45.98
CA GLU A 32 5.33 -15.67 46.54
C GLU A 32 4.21 -14.69 46.96
N GLY A 33 2.95 -15.12 46.91
CA GLY A 33 1.81 -14.52 47.61
C GLY A 33 1.36 -13.11 47.23
N ARG A 34 2.21 -12.20 46.70
CA ARG A 34 1.86 -10.82 46.35
C ARG A 34 2.88 -10.21 45.39
N ARG A 35 2.53 -10.00 44.11
CA ARG A 35 2.76 -8.74 43.35
C ARG A 35 2.35 -8.86 41.88
N LYS A 36 1.88 -7.72 41.32
CA LYS A 36 1.36 -7.46 39.97
C LYS A 36 2.39 -7.63 38.82
N TRP A 37 3.45 -8.40 39.07
CA TRP A 37 4.64 -8.57 38.26
C TRP A 37 4.43 -9.31 36.91
N PRO A 38 3.53 -10.32 36.78
CA PRO A 38 3.51 -11.14 35.56
C PRO A 38 3.03 -10.36 34.33
N ILE A 39 2.04 -9.47 34.51
CA ILE A 39 1.51 -8.62 33.44
C ILE A 39 2.53 -7.59 32.97
N GLN A 40 3.29 -7.00 33.91
CA GLN A 40 4.33 -6.02 33.56
C GLN A 40 5.48 -6.63 32.77
N ILE A 41 5.85 -7.88 33.06
CA ILE A 41 6.86 -8.60 32.27
C ILE A 41 6.34 -9.02 30.92
N LEU A 42 5.12 -9.56 30.85
CA LEU A 42 4.49 -9.91 29.58
C LEU A 42 4.41 -8.68 28.67
N PHE A 43 4.06 -7.53 29.25
CA PHE A 43 4.07 -6.25 28.55
C PHE A 43 5.47 -5.84 28.10
N LEU A 44 6.50 -5.96 28.96
CA LEU A 44 7.89 -5.64 28.59
C LEU A 44 8.42 -6.57 27.49
N ILE A 45 8.18 -7.87 27.58
CA ILE A 45 8.58 -8.84 26.56
C ILE A 45 7.86 -8.54 25.24
N GLY A 46 6.55 -8.27 25.29
CA GLY A 46 5.78 -7.87 24.11
C GLY A 46 6.31 -6.58 23.48
N LEU A 47 6.65 -5.58 24.28
CA LEU A 47 7.22 -4.31 23.82
C LEU A 47 8.59 -4.50 23.18
N VAL A 48 9.47 -5.30 23.79
CA VAL A 48 10.79 -5.63 23.24
C VAL A 48 10.67 -6.40 21.93
N LEU A 49 9.77 -7.38 21.85
CA LEU A 49 9.53 -8.13 20.61
C LEU A 49 8.97 -7.24 19.50
N ALA A 50 7.97 -6.41 19.81
CA ALA A 50 7.38 -5.49 18.85
C ALA A 50 8.43 -4.50 18.30
N THR A 51 9.22 -3.89 19.19
CA THR A 51 10.29 -2.96 18.78
C THR A 51 11.40 -3.64 17.99
N ALA A 52 11.80 -4.86 18.37
CA ALA A 52 12.80 -5.64 17.65
C ALA A 52 12.33 -6.02 16.24
N VAL A 53 11.09 -6.51 16.08
CA VAL A 53 10.51 -6.82 14.78
C VAL A 53 10.40 -5.57 13.91
N TRP A 54 9.94 -4.46 14.49
CA TRP A 54 9.86 -3.18 13.78
C TRP A 54 11.23 -2.70 13.28
N PHE A 55 12.26 -2.75 14.12
CA PHE A 55 13.64 -2.45 13.72
C PHE A 55 14.15 -3.38 12.63
N LEU A 56 13.85 -4.67 12.76
CA LEU A 56 14.28 -5.67 11.79
C LEU A 56 13.64 -5.39 10.42
N LEU A 57 12.34 -5.08 10.36
CA LEU A 57 11.66 -4.69 9.13
C LEU A 57 12.30 -3.45 8.48
N ILE A 58 12.64 -2.43 9.27
CA ILE A 58 13.30 -1.21 8.76
C ILE A 58 14.67 -1.54 8.14
N LEU A 59 15.43 -2.47 8.76
CA LEU A 59 16.73 -2.89 8.22
C LEU A 59 16.60 -3.80 7.00
N LEU A 60 15.51 -4.58 6.90
CA LEU A 60 15.24 -5.48 5.79
C LEU A 60 14.65 -4.77 4.57
N GLU A 61 14.02 -3.60 4.72
CA GLU A 61 13.67 -2.72 3.61
C GLU A 61 14.95 -2.26 2.91
N LYS A 62 15.43 -3.10 1.98
CA LYS A 62 16.48 -2.75 1.04
C LYS A 62 15.98 -1.53 0.29
N LYS A 63 16.59 -0.38 0.61
CA LYS A 63 16.35 0.92 0.01
C LYS A 63 16.46 0.79 -1.53
N GLU A 64 15.35 0.58 -2.24
CA GLU A 64 15.28 0.63 -3.71
C GLU A 64 15.45 2.06 -4.25
N ARG A 65 15.86 3.02 -3.42
CA ARG A 65 15.98 4.44 -3.77
C ARG A 65 17.11 4.78 -4.74
N ASP A 66 17.80 3.77 -5.28
CA ASP A 66 18.93 3.95 -6.17
C ASP A 66 18.64 3.43 -7.59
N VAL A 67 17.38 3.10 -7.92
CA VAL A 67 16.96 2.65 -9.26
C VAL A 67 16.15 3.73 -9.97
N CYS A 68 16.64 4.18 -11.12
CA CYS A 68 15.97 5.12 -12.00
C CYS A 68 15.18 4.32 -13.03
N HIS A 69 13.88 4.61 -13.14
CA HIS A 69 12.97 3.93 -14.04
C HIS A 69 12.77 4.76 -15.30
N GLU A 70 13.25 4.28 -16.45
CA GLU A 70 12.97 4.89 -17.75
C GLU A 70 11.77 4.19 -18.40
N PRO A 71 10.65 4.89 -18.63
CA PRO A 71 9.47 4.29 -19.23
C PRO A 71 9.73 3.94 -20.70
N ALA A 72 8.99 2.96 -21.22
CA ALA A 72 9.06 2.60 -22.62
C ALA A 72 8.68 3.80 -23.49
N ARG A 73 9.52 4.13 -24.48
CA ARG A 73 9.26 5.24 -25.41
C ARG A 73 9.36 4.76 -26.85
N PHE A 74 8.59 5.42 -27.70
CA PHE A 74 8.61 5.18 -29.14
C PHE A 74 9.31 6.35 -29.81
N GLU A 75 10.51 6.11 -30.33
CA GLU A 75 11.30 7.13 -31.03
C GLU A 75 11.73 6.57 -32.39
N ASN A 76 11.57 7.37 -33.46
CA ASN A 76 12.05 7.05 -34.81
C ASN A 76 11.55 5.70 -35.38
N GLY A 77 10.35 5.26 -35.01
CA GLY A 77 9.76 4.01 -35.51
C GLY A 77 10.15 2.74 -34.74
N GLU A 78 10.94 2.87 -33.68
CA GLU A 78 11.38 1.76 -32.84
C GLU A 78 10.86 1.90 -31.40
N ILE A 79 10.46 0.77 -30.81
CA ILE A 79 10.01 0.71 -29.40
C ILE A 79 11.24 0.48 -28.53
N ILE A 80 11.60 1.48 -27.73
CA ILE A 80 12.64 1.34 -26.70
C ILE A 80 11.96 0.78 -25.44
N PRO A 81 12.35 -0.41 -24.94
CA PRO A 81 11.72 -1.03 -23.79
C PRO A 81 12.09 -0.31 -22.48
N ALA A 82 11.23 -0.43 -21.47
CA ALA A 82 11.49 0.12 -20.15
C ALA A 82 12.76 -0.49 -19.53
N ARG A 83 13.59 0.34 -18.91
CA ARG A 83 14.84 -0.10 -18.28
C ARG A 83 15.01 0.51 -16.90
N ASP A 84 15.43 -0.35 -15.98
CA ASP A 84 15.95 0.01 -14.67
C ASP A 84 17.47 0.16 -14.71
N TYR A 85 17.98 1.31 -14.30
CA TYR A 85 19.41 1.55 -14.18
C TYR A 85 19.76 2.25 -12.86
N PRO A 86 20.99 2.05 -12.32
CA PRO A 86 21.40 2.70 -11.09
C PRO A 86 21.46 4.23 -11.29
N CYS A 87 20.75 4.99 -10.45
CA CYS A 87 20.84 6.44 -10.47
C CYS A 87 22.21 6.89 -9.92
N GLU A 88 23.02 7.59 -10.71
CA GLU A 88 24.15 8.35 -10.18
C GLU A 88 23.58 9.55 -9.40
N GLN A 89 23.51 9.45 -8.07
CA GLN A 89 22.95 10.52 -7.22
C GLN A 89 23.93 11.70 -7.16
N ASN A 90 23.89 12.60 -8.15
CA ASN A 90 24.58 13.87 -8.08
C ASN A 90 23.75 14.88 -7.27
N VAL A 91 24.12 15.08 -6.01
CA VAL A 91 23.48 16.03 -5.08
C VAL A 91 23.47 17.49 -5.56
N ARG A 92 24.14 17.81 -6.67
CA ARG A 92 24.16 19.14 -7.29
C ARG A 92 23.07 19.35 -8.33
N ASP A 93 22.42 18.28 -8.81
CA ASP A 93 21.42 18.35 -9.88
C ASP A 93 19.97 18.38 -9.33
N VAL A 94 19.80 18.46 -8.01
CA VAL A 94 18.48 18.62 -7.39
C VAL A 94 17.89 19.99 -7.75
N GLY A 95 16.77 19.99 -8.47
CA GLY A 95 16.05 21.21 -8.87
C GLY A 95 16.49 21.82 -10.20
N VAL A 96 17.40 21.17 -10.94
CA VAL A 96 17.77 21.60 -12.29
C VAL A 96 16.82 20.93 -13.30
N PRO A 97 16.02 21.71 -14.06
CA PRO A 97 15.17 21.12 -15.08
C PRO A 97 16.03 20.46 -16.16
N LEU A 98 15.79 19.17 -16.44
CA LEU A 98 16.54 18.34 -17.39
C LEU A 98 16.53 18.92 -18.83
N LYS A 99 15.57 19.79 -19.12
CA LYS A 99 15.43 20.47 -20.40
C LYS A 99 14.87 21.88 -20.16
N ARG A 100 15.52 22.90 -20.75
CA ARG A 100 14.90 24.22 -20.97
C ARG A 100 13.90 24.07 -22.13
N ASP A 101 12.83 23.32 -21.93
CA ASP A 101 11.67 23.49 -22.80
C ASP A 101 10.92 24.72 -22.26
N PRO A 102 10.84 25.84 -23.01
CA PRO A 102 9.80 26.82 -22.72
C PRO A 102 8.51 26.05 -22.93
N GLY A 103 7.80 25.72 -21.85
CA GLY A 103 6.61 24.87 -21.93
C GLY A 103 5.66 25.31 -23.04
N ILE A 104 4.82 24.37 -23.51
CA ILE A 104 3.79 24.66 -24.51
C ILE A 104 3.02 25.91 -24.04
N VAL A 105 3.21 27.02 -24.74
CA VAL A 105 2.37 28.22 -24.56
C VAL A 105 1.02 27.79 -25.12
N PRO A 106 -0.03 27.65 -24.29
CA PRO A 106 -1.35 27.34 -24.82
C PRO A 106 -1.75 28.51 -25.71
N GLN A 107 -1.75 28.28 -27.02
CA GLN A 107 -2.35 29.21 -27.95
C GLN A 107 -3.86 29.08 -27.71
N GLY A 108 -4.47 30.15 -27.20
CA GLY A 108 -5.91 30.19 -26.96
C GLY A 108 -6.67 29.82 -28.23
N ALA A 109 -7.88 29.30 -28.10
CA ALA A 109 -8.72 29.07 -29.24
C ALA A 109 -9.08 30.42 -29.88
N ASP A 110 -8.41 30.77 -30.97
CA ASP A 110 -8.70 31.94 -31.81
C ASP A 110 -9.94 31.64 -32.70
N GLY A 111 -11.04 31.27 -32.07
CA GLY A 111 -12.31 30.94 -32.73
C GLY A 111 -13.44 31.82 -32.19
N PRO A 112 -14.53 32.03 -32.95
CA PRO A 112 -15.71 32.72 -32.43
C PRO A 112 -16.18 32.00 -31.15
N SER A 113 -16.34 32.74 -30.06
CA SER A 113 -16.90 32.17 -28.83
C SER A 113 -18.39 31.93 -29.04
N ASP A 114 -18.78 30.72 -29.42
CA ASP A 114 -20.15 30.26 -29.27
C ASP A 114 -20.39 30.04 -27.78
N SER A 115 -20.76 31.12 -27.10
CA SER A 115 -21.21 31.10 -25.72
C SER A 115 -22.57 30.41 -25.68
N HIS A 116 -22.60 29.09 -25.50
CA HIS A 116 -23.83 28.38 -25.19
C HIS A 116 -24.33 28.80 -23.82
N ASP A 117 -25.61 29.20 -23.75
CA ASP A 117 -26.26 29.60 -22.52
C ASP A 117 -26.40 28.36 -21.61
N PRO A 118 -25.85 28.36 -20.39
CA PRO A 118 -25.95 27.22 -19.47
C PRO A 118 -27.40 26.85 -19.11
N SER A 119 -28.38 27.71 -19.41
CA SER A 119 -29.81 27.39 -19.30
C SER A 119 -30.34 26.39 -20.35
N GLU A 120 -29.58 26.09 -21.42
CA GLU A 120 -29.92 25.02 -22.39
C GLU A 120 -29.65 23.60 -21.85
N ILE A 121 -28.91 23.46 -20.74
CA ILE A 121 -28.60 22.15 -20.16
C ILE A 121 -29.80 21.68 -19.34
N GLN A 122 -30.77 21.03 -19.99
CA GLN A 122 -31.90 20.39 -19.31
C GLN A 122 -31.59 18.91 -19.01
N ALA A 123 -31.53 18.54 -17.73
CA ALA A 123 -31.40 17.15 -17.30
C ALA A 123 -32.70 16.39 -17.61
N ARG A 124 -32.70 15.59 -18.67
CA ARG A 124 -33.81 14.67 -18.97
C ARG A 124 -33.62 13.39 -18.15
N TYR A 125 -34.53 13.14 -17.21
CA TYR A 125 -34.58 11.84 -16.51
C TYR A 125 -35.00 10.76 -17.52
N PRO A 126 -34.35 9.59 -17.57
CA PRO A 126 -34.81 8.49 -18.40
C PRO A 126 -36.10 7.92 -17.80
N GLU A 127 -37.22 8.02 -18.53
CA GLU A 127 -38.47 7.33 -18.16
C GLU A 127 -38.25 5.81 -18.27
N THR A 128 -38.36 5.12 -17.14
CA THR A 128 -38.45 3.65 -17.10
C THR A 128 -39.81 3.24 -17.62
N VAL A 129 -39.84 2.59 -18.78
CA VAL A 129 -41.05 2.00 -19.37
C VAL A 129 -41.55 0.89 -18.45
N GLU A 130 -42.70 1.12 -17.81
CA GLU A 130 -43.43 0.14 -17.02
C GLU A 130 -44.05 -0.89 -17.96
N SER A 131 -43.60 -2.14 -17.85
CA SER A 131 -44.06 -3.26 -18.66
C SER A 131 -45.45 -3.70 -18.20
N ASP A 132 -46.44 -3.38 -19.03
CA ASP A 132 -47.84 -3.83 -18.96
C ASP A 132 -47.90 -5.38 -19.01
N SER A 133 -48.43 -5.99 -17.96
CA SER A 133 -48.64 -7.45 -17.85
C SER A 133 -50.05 -7.76 -18.37
N PRO A 134 -50.22 -8.60 -19.40
CA PRO A 134 -51.55 -8.90 -19.94
C PRO A 134 -52.38 -9.74 -18.97
N ASP A 135 -53.62 -9.29 -18.76
CA ASP A 135 -54.69 -9.98 -18.03
C ASP A 135 -54.98 -11.40 -18.55
N ASP A 136 -55.22 -12.30 -17.60
CA ASP A 136 -55.68 -13.70 -17.76
C ASP A 136 -57.22 -13.72 -17.90
N PRO A 137 -57.81 -14.32 -18.95
CA PRO A 137 -59.27 -14.47 -19.06
C PRO A 137 -59.75 -15.86 -18.57
N ASP A 138 -60.92 -15.83 -17.92
CA ASP A 138 -61.72 -16.96 -17.39
C ASP A 138 -61.92 -18.17 -18.33
#